data_AF-X1VEA0-F1
#
_entry.id   AF-X1VEA0-F1
#
_cell.length_a   1.000
_cell.length_b   1.000
_cell.length_c   1.000
_cell.angle_alpha   90.00
_cell.angle_beta   90.00
_cell.angle_gamma   90.00
#
_symmetry.space_group_name_H-M   'P 1'
#
loop_
_entity.id
_entity.type
_entity.pdbx_description
1 polymer ?
#
loop_
_entity_poly.entity_id
_entity_poly.type
_entity_poly.pdbx_seq_one_letter_code
_entity_poly.pdbx_strand_id
1 'polypeptide(L)'
;MRGKYLISKPDWDQYMCEIITGYDVYAPLLTEKNQDYHFIQKDSVSQIVYNTPKPTTPLKTFFLPVKENVVIEKEQARSRIIMGIPSCDLAGLGILDEIYLAEPYFDIVYQKNRDNTLLIGTDCFEILEHCHCTSYGINPYPEEYHDISLALVDEEVYLTVQSEKGETFLKKTDRNRISRELSDKEFEKVLEKREKIKPQLDDKNKHLPEYSKTTE
;
A
#
# COMPACT_ATOMS: atom_id res chain seq x y z
N MET A 1 5.10 20.53 -1.62
CA MET A 1 5.31 19.57 -2.74
C MET A 1 5.45 18.20 -2.12
N ARG A 2 4.75 17.20 -2.66
CA ARG A 2 4.90 15.80 -2.23
C ARG A 2 6.27 15.30 -2.71
N GLY A 3 7.15 14.94 -1.78
CA GLY A 3 8.51 14.50 -2.11
C GLY A 3 8.52 13.15 -2.82
N LYS A 4 9.37 13.02 -3.85
CA LYS A 4 9.63 11.76 -4.56
C LYS A 4 11.07 11.34 -4.27
N TYR A 5 11.26 10.06 -3.94
CA TYR A 5 12.56 9.51 -3.55
C TYR A 5 12.89 8.24 -4.31
N LEU A 6 14.16 8.06 -4.63
CA LEU A 6 14.72 6.84 -5.20
C LEU A 6 15.65 6.18 -4.21
N ILE A 7 15.56 4.86 -4.12
CA ILE A 7 16.47 4.04 -3.35
C ILE A 7 16.75 2.74 -4.12
N SER A 8 17.98 2.24 -4.08
CA SER A 8 18.30 0.95 -4.70
C SER A 8 17.57 -0.18 -3.95
N LYS A 9 17.20 -1.27 -4.64
CA LYS A 9 16.57 -2.42 -3.99
C LYS A 9 17.41 -3.02 -2.85
N PRO A 10 18.74 -3.16 -2.96
CA PRO A 10 19.58 -3.61 -1.84
C PRO A 10 19.54 -2.67 -0.63
N ASP A 11 19.61 -1.36 -0.85
CA ASP A 11 19.54 -0.37 0.23
C ASP A 11 18.16 -0.36 0.89
N TRP A 12 17.10 -0.54 0.09
CA TRP A 12 15.74 -0.70 0.59
C TRP A 12 15.59 -1.94 1.47
N ASP A 13 16.15 -3.08 1.06
CA ASP A 13 16.11 -4.31 1.86
C ASP A 13 16.89 -4.16 3.16
N GLN A 14 18.05 -3.49 3.13
CA GLN A 14 18.78 -3.16 4.34
C GLN A 14 17.95 -2.25 5.26
N TYR A 15 17.31 -1.23 4.71
CA TYR A 15 16.44 -0.34 5.47
C TYR A 15 15.26 -1.09 6.09
N MET A 16 14.61 -1.98 5.34
CA MET A 16 13.51 -2.80 5.85
C MET A 16 13.98 -3.69 7.01
N CYS A 17 15.20 -4.24 6.96
CA CYS A 17 15.79 -4.98 8.07
C CYS A 17 15.98 -4.13 9.35
N GLU A 18 16.23 -2.83 9.21
CA GLU A 18 16.30 -1.89 10.34
C GLU A 18 14.90 -1.55 10.85
N ILE A 19 13.94 -1.31 9.94
CA ILE A 19 12.58 -0.90 10.26
C ILE A 19 11.81 -1.96 11.05
N ILE A 20 11.95 -3.25 10.70
CA ILE A 20 11.30 -4.35 11.44
C ILE A 20 11.73 -4.46 12.92
N THR A 21 12.82 -3.79 13.32
CA THR A 21 13.23 -3.76 14.74
C THR A 21 12.34 -2.87 15.60
N GLY A 22 11.75 -1.82 14.99
CA GLY A 22 10.94 -0.80 15.67
C GLY A 22 9.46 -0.79 15.26
N TYR A 23 9.12 -1.44 14.17
CA TYR A 23 7.76 -1.50 13.61
C TYR A 23 7.31 -2.94 13.38
N ASP A 24 6.01 -3.18 13.56
CA ASP A 24 5.38 -4.42 13.12
C ASP A 24 5.05 -4.29 11.63
N VAL A 25 5.83 -4.94 10.77
CA VAL A 25 5.70 -4.81 9.32
C VAL A 25 4.96 -6.00 8.74
N TYR A 26 3.95 -5.71 7.92
CA TYR A 26 3.24 -6.68 7.10
C TYR A 26 3.43 -6.35 5.63
N ALA A 27 3.82 -7.33 4.83
CA ALA A 27 3.99 -7.17 3.39
C ALA A 27 3.66 -8.47 2.65
N PRO A 28 3.31 -8.42 1.36
CA PRO A 28 3.02 -9.61 0.60
C PRO A 28 4.24 -10.49 0.40
N LEU A 29 4.09 -11.78 0.67
CA LEU A 29 5.00 -12.84 0.24
C LEU A 29 4.27 -13.79 -0.70
N LEU A 30 4.99 -14.42 -1.63
CA LEU A 30 4.45 -15.49 -2.46
C LEU A 30 4.25 -16.76 -1.62
N THR A 31 3.06 -17.34 -1.76
CA THR A 31 2.74 -18.71 -1.35
C THR A 31 2.70 -19.62 -2.59
N GLU A 32 2.40 -20.91 -2.44
CA GLU A 32 2.37 -21.86 -3.57
C GLU A 32 1.43 -21.46 -4.72
N LYS A 33 0.36 -20.70 -4.45
CA LYS A 33 -0.70 -20.40 -5.43
C LYS A 33 -1.07 -18.93 -5.54
N ASN A 34 -0.77 -18.12 -4.54
CA ASN A 34 -1.15 -16.71 -4.46
C ASN A 34 -0.12 -15.94 -3.66
N GLN A 35 -0.36 -14.66 -3.41
CA GLN A 35 0.37 -13.89 -2.41
C GLN A 35 -0.57 -13.56 -1.26
N ASP A 36 -0.01 -13.38 -0.06
CA ASP A 36 -0.74 -12.88 1.08
C ASP A 36 0.13 -12.05 2.02
N TYR A 37 -0.47 -11.27 2.91
CA TYR A 37 0.28 -10.49 3.89
C TYR A 37 0.89 -11.40 4.96
N HIS A 38 2.21 -11.29 5.14
CA HIS A 38 2.94 -11.96 6.23
C HIS A 38 3.59 -10.93 7.14
N PHE A 39 3.74 -11.30 8.41
CA PHE A 39 4.60 -10.57 9.33
C PHE A 39 6.07 -10.72 8.88
N ILE A 40 6.72 -9.61 8.58
CA ILE A 40 8.05 -9.61 7.97
C ILE A 40 9.13 -9.79 9.03
N GLN A 41 10.03 -10.72 8.75
CA GLN A 41 11.22 -11.01 9.54
C GLN A 41 12.44 -10.79 8.65
N LYS A 42 13.63 -10.74 9.26
CA LYS A 42 14.88 -10.38 8.56
C LYS A 42 15.17 -11.30 7.36
N ASP A 43 14.83 -12.58 7.47
CA ASP A 43 15.02 -13.61 6.44
C ASP A 43 13.96 -13.58 5.32
N SER A 44 12.83 -12.89 5.53
CA SER A 44 11.76 -12.73 4.53
C SER A 44 11.75 -11.38 3.81
N VAL A 45 12.60 -10.42 4.22
CA VAL A 45 12.67 -9.09 3.57
C VAL A 45 12.94 -9.18 2.06
N SER A 46 13.89 -10.01 1.65
CA SER A 46 14.24 -10.18 0.23
C SER A 46 13.14 -10.88 -0.59
N GLN A 47 12.17 -11.52 0.08
CA GLN A 47 11.08 -12.27 -0.53
C GLN A 47 9.81 -11.43 -0.73
N ILE A 48 9.83 -10.16 -0.30
CA ILE A 48 8.69 -9.25 -0.45
C ILE A 48 8.34 -9.07 -1.91
N VAL A 49 7.06 -9.27 -2.22
CA VAL A 49 6.48 -9.10 -3.55
C VAL A 49 6.19 -7.63 -3.78
N TYR A 50 6.59 -7.13 -4.94
CA TYR A 50 6.30 -5.77 -5.38
C TYR A 50 5.57 -5.82 -6.70
N ASN A 51 4.72 -4.84 -6.93
CA ASN A 51 4.05 -4.60 -8.20
C ASN A 51 3.09 -5.65 -8.77
N THR A 52 2.83 -6.73 -8.03
CA THR A 52 1.88 -7.76 -8.43
C THR A 52 0.57 -7.60 -7.63
N PRO A 53 -0.62 -7.57 -8.28
CA PRO A 53 -1.90 -7.70 -7.57
C PRO A 53 -2.14 -9.15 -7.19
N LYS A 54 -2.90 -9.48 -6.14
CA LYS A 54 -3.16 -8.73 -4.90
C LYS A 54 -3.07 -9.74 -3.75
N PRO A 55 -2.78 -9.32 -2.51
CA PRO A 55 -2.92 -10.18 -1.35
C PRO A 55 -4.31 -10.81 -1.27
N THR A 56 -4.35 -12.08 -0.85
CA THR A 56 -5.61 -12.83 -0.72
C THR A 56 -6.43 -12.29 0.45
N THR A 57 -5.77 -12.01 1.58
CA THR A 57 -6.38 -11.36 2.74
C THR A 57 -6.63 -9.89 2.45
N PRO A 58 -7.87 -9.39 2.57
CA PRO A 58 -8.17 -7.99 2.29
C PRO A 58 -7.62 -7.08 3.39
N LEU A 59 -7.19 -5.88 3.00
CA LEU A 59 -6.62 -4.88 3.91
C LEU A 59 -7.50 -4.58 5.14
N LYS A 60 -8.83 -4.62 4.98
CA LYS A 60 -9.78 -4.34 6.06
C LYS A 60 -9.56 -5.18 7.32
N THR A 61 -8.99 -6.39 7.20
CA THR A 61 -8.76 -7.29 8.35
C THR A 61 -7.76 -6.74 9.36
N PHE A 62 -6.88 -5.82 8.95
CA PHE A 62 -5.96 -5.14 9.87
C PHE A 62 -6.63 -4.09 10.76
N PHE A 63 -7.80 -3.60 10.36
CA PHE A 63 -8.56 -2.55 11.04
C PHE A 63 -9.85 -3.07 11.68
N LEU A 64 -10.45 -4.10 11.08
CA LEU A 64 -11.69 -4.75 11.49
C LEU A 64 -11.44 -6.27 11.55
N PRO A 65 -10.69 -6.76 12.56
CA PRO A 65 -10.39 -8.17 12.70
C PRO A 65 -11.66 -8.98 13.02
N VAL A 66 -11.68 -10.25 12.62
CA VAL A 66 -12.84 -11.15 12.87
C VAL A 66 -13.14 -11.29 14.36
N LYS A 67 -12.09 -11.22 15.20
CA LYS A 67 -12.19 -11.23 16.66
C LYS A 67 -11.12 -10.31 17.22
N GLU A 68 -11.49 -9.54 18.22
CA GLU A 68 -10.55 -8.77 19.04
C GLU A 68 -10.91 -8.85 20.52
N ASN A 69 -9.89 -8.75 21.37
CA ASN A 69 -10.09 -8.65 22.79
C ASN A 69 -10.31 -7.18 23.17
N VAL A 70 -11.51 -6.87 23.66
CA VAL A 70 -11.94 -5.51 24.03
C VAL A 70 -11.84 -5.24 25.54
N VAL A 71 -11.38 -6.23 26.32
CA VAL A 71 -11.29 -6.16 27.79
C VAL A 71 -9.85 -5.87 28.24
N ILE A 72 -8.86 -6.33 27.48
CA ILE A 72 -7.46 -6.06 27.77
C ILE A 72 -7.08 -4.72 27.13
N GLU A 73 -6.74 -3.73 27.95
CA GLU A 73 -6.04 -2.55 27.47
C GLU A 73 -4.73 -3.02 26.83
N LYS A 74 -4.66 -2.96 25.50
CA LYS A 74 -3.40 -3.19 24.79
C LYS A 74 -2.42 -2.13 25.29
N GLU A 75 -1.29 -2.56 25.86
CA GLU A 75 -0.09 -1.71 26.00
C GLU A 75 0.15 -0.95 24.69
N GLN A 76 0.85 0.19 24.73
CA GLN A 76 1.15 0.99 23.53
C GLN A 76 1.64 0.08 22.40
N ALA A 77 0.72 -0.26 21.49
CA ALA A 77 0.98 -1.24 20.45
C ALA A 77 2.05 -0.64 19.56
N ARG A 78 3.09 -1.44 19.24
CA ARG A 78 4.09 -1.03 18.26
C ARG A 78 3.39 -0.52 17.01
N SER A 79 3.88 0.59 16.48
CA SER A 79 3.33 1.13 15.23
C SER A 79 3.50 0.11 14.12
N ARG A 80 2.47 -0.01 13.29
CA ARG A 80 2.42 -1.01 12.23
C ARG A 80 2.72 -0.37 10.88
N ILE A 81 3.33 -1.13 9.99
CA ILE A 81 3.46 -0.77 8.58
C ILE A 81 2.79 -1.87 7.78
N ILE A 82 1.86 -1.50 6.91
CA ILE A 82 1.28 -2.41 5.93
C ILE A 82 1.76 -1.95 4.56
N MET A 83 2.48 -2.81 3.86
CA MET A 83 3.11 -2.53 2.57
C MET A 83 2.59 -3.48 1.50
N GLY A 84 2.66 -3.06 0.24
CA GLY A 84 2.21 -3.87 -0.90
C GLY A 84 0.71 -3.79 -1.10
N ILE A 85 0.09 -2.69 -0.66
CA ILE A 85 -1.36 -2.52 -0.71
C ILE A 85 -1.77 -2.09 -2.11
N PRO A 86 -2.63 -2.85 -2.82
CA PRO A 86 -3.13 -2.42 -4.13
C PRO A 86 -4.10 -1.24 -3.98
N SER A 87 -4.16 -0.38 -5.00
CA SER A 87 -5.02 0.81 -5.00
C SER A 87 -6.51 0.53 -4.74
N CYS A 88 -7.03 -0.60 -5.22
CA CYS A 88 -8.42 -1.00 -4.95
C CYS A 88 -8.71 -1.31 -3.48
N ASP A 89 -7.74 -1.86 -2.73
CA ASP A 89 -7.89 -2.07 -1.29
C ASP A 89 -7.80 -0.74 -0.52
N LEU A 90 -6.99 0.22 -1.00
CA LEU A 90 -6.93 1.57 -0.43
C LEU A 90 -8.23 2.35 -0.65
N ALA A 91 -8.82 2.28 -1.83
CA ALA A 91 -10.13 2.85 -2.09
C ALA A 91 -11.21 2.21 -1.20
N GLY A 92 -11.16 0.88 -1.03
CA GLY A 92 -12.02 0.18 -0.08
C GLY A 92 -11.82 0.63 1.37
N LEU A 93 -10.58 0.97 1.76
CA LEU A 93 -10.31 1.57 3.06
C LEU A 93 -10.90 2.96 3.20
N GLY A 94 -10.88 3.79 2.15
CA GLY A 94 -11.54 5.11 2.14
C GLY A 94 -13.03 5.04 2.46
N ILE A 95 -13.73 4.04 1.89
CA ILE A 95 -15.15 3.79 2.23
C ILE A 95 -15.31 3.40 3.71
N LEU A 96 -14.37 2.64 4.27
CA LEU A 96 -14.40 2.34 5.71
C LEU A 96 -14.10 3.58 6.55
N ASP A 97 -13.15 4.43 6.13
CA ASP A 97 -12.87 5.70 6.79
C ASP A 97 -14.16 6.55 6.85
N GLU A 98 -14.94 6.63 5.77
CA GLU A 98 -16.25 7.32 5.75
C GLU A 98 -17.29 6.71 6.71
N ILE A 99 -17.33 5.39 6.88
CA ILE A 99 -18.30 4.72 7.74
C ILE A 99 -17.93 4.84 9.22
N TYR A 100 -16.65 4.63 9.55
CA TYR A 100 -16.19 4.47 10.93
C TYR A 100 -15.61 5.76 11.54
N LEU A 101 -15.28 6.77 10.73
CA LEU A 101 -14.78 8.06 11.22
C LEU A 101 -15.79 9.20 11.05
N ALA A 102 -16.96 8.94 10.49
CA ALA A 102 -18.02 9.95 10.37
C ALA A 102 -18.81 10.12 11.68
N GLU A 103 -19.14 11.38 11.98
CA GLU A 103 -20.05 11.73 13.06
C GLU A 103 -21.51 11.37 12.69
N PRO A 104 -22.36 10.98 13.66
CA PRO A 104 -22.10 10.89 15.10
C PRO A 104 -21.58 9.51 15.58
N TYR A 105 -21.31 8.58 14.65
CA TYR A 105 -21.02 7.17 14.96
C TYR A 105 -19.52 6.87 14.86
N PHE A 106 -18.73 7.72 15.50
CA PHE A 106 -17.28 7.68 15.49
C PHE A 106 -16.72 6.46 16.24
N ASP A 107 -15.94 5.61 15.56
CA ASP A 107 -15.30 4.45 16.16
C ASP A 107 -13.85 4.75 16.57
N ILE A 108 -13.65 4.93 17.88
CA ILE A 108 -12.36 5.27 18.50
C ILE A 108 -11.33 4.15 18.30
N VAL A 109 -11.76 2.88 18.28
CA VAL A 109 -10.84 1.74 18.11
C VAL A 109 -10.34 1.69 16.67
N TYR A 110 -11.24 1.89 15.71
CA TYR A 110 -10.88 2.01 14.30
C TYR A 110 -9.91 3.17 14.06
N GLN A 111 -10.21 4.38 14.59
CA GLN A 111 -9.30 5.54 14.51
C GLN A 111 -7.92 5.20 15.07
N LYS A 112 -7.84 4.66 16.29
CA LYS A 112 -6.56 4.32 16.92
C LYS A 112 -5.75 3.33 16.08
N ASN A 113 -6.41 2.34 15.48
CA ASN A 113 -5.77 1.39 14.57
C ASN A 113 -5.29 2.09 13.28
N ARG A 114 -6.09 2.99 12.71
CA ARG A 114 -5.78 3.78 11.51
C ARG A 114 -4.60 4.72 11.72
N ASP A 115 -4.59 5.44 12.84
CA ASP A 115 -3.55 6.40 13.21
C ASP A 115 -2.22 5.70 13.52
N ASN A 116 -2.26 4.54 14.19
CA ASN A 116 -1.06 3.76 14.51
C ASN A 116 -0.50 2.93 13.34
N THR A 117 -1.10 3.02 12.15
CA THR A 117 -0.68 2.25 10.96
C THR A 117 -0.19 3.18 9.86
N LEU A 118 1.03 2.93 9.35
CA LEU A 118 1.56 3.52 8.12
C LEU A 118 1.19 2.63 6.93
N LEU A 119 0.63 3.23 5.88
CA LEU A 119 0.16 2.53 4.69
C LEU A 119 1.06 2.82 3.49
N ILE A 120 1.69 1.78 2.97
CA ILE A 120 2.52 1.84 1.77
C ILE A 120 1.79 1.11 0.64
N GLY A 121 1.21 1.89 -0.27
CA GLY A 121 0.55 1.39 -1.46
C GLY A 121 1.56 0.93 -2.52
N THR A 122 1.21 -0.06 -3.33
CA THR A 122 2.03 -0.49 -4.48
C THR A 122 1.27 -0.31 -5.79
N ASP A 123 1.97 0.14 -6.82
CA ASP A 123 1.46 0.09 -8.19
C ASP A 123 1.27 -1.37 -8.63
N CYS A 124 0.26 -1.71 -9.42
CA CYS A 124 0.11 -3.02 -10.03
C CYS A 124 0.59 -2.95 -11.49
N PHE A 125 1.68 -3.63 -11.84
CA PHE A 125 2.22 -3.70 -13.21
C PHE A 125 1.82 -4.97 -13.96
N GLU A 126 0.98 -5.80 -13.33
CA GLU A 126 0.42 -7.03 -13.89
C GLU A 126 -1.09 -7.05 -13.69
N ILE A 127 -1.79 -7.88 -14.47
CA ILE A 127 -3.25 -8.03 -14.41
C ILE A 127 -3.58 -9.50 -14.13
N LEU A 128 -4.19 -9.78 -12.98
CA LEU A 128 -4.75 -11.11 -12.68
C LEU A 128 -6.16 -11.25 -13.25
N GLU A 129 -6.63 -12.50 -13.40
CA GLU A 129 -7.94 -12.87 -13.96
C GLU A 129 -9.09 -12.02 -13.41
N HIS A 130 -9.15 -11.80 -12.10
CA HIS A 130 -10.24 -11.09 -11.44
C HIS A 130 -9.98 -9.60 -11.16
N CYS A 131 -8.97 -8.98 -11.78
CA CYS A 131 -8.74 -7.53 -11.64
C CYS A 131 -9.76 -6.71 -12.44
N HIS A 132 -10.47 -5.81 -11.76
CA HIS A 132 -11.50 -4.94 -12.35
C HIS A 132 -11.61 -3.58 -11.65
N CYS A 133 -10.50 -3.07 -11.09
CA CYS A 133 -10.52 -1.81 -10.34
C CYS A 133 -10.90 -0.60 -11.21
N THR A 134 -10.51 -0.58 -12.48
CA THR A 134 -10.83 0.56 -13.37
C THR A 134 -12.32 0.64 -13.70
N SER A 135 -13.05 -0.47 -13.66
CA SER A 135 -14.53 -0.48 -13.78
C SER A 135 -15.22 0.24 -12.62
N TYR A 136 -14.53 0.49 -11.50
CA TYR A 136 -14.98 1.32 -10.38
C TYR A 136 -14.35 2.72 -10.37
N GLY A 137 -13.68 3.12 -11.45
CA GLY A 137 -12.96 4.39 -11.52
C GLY A 137 -11.65 4.41 -10.72
N ILE A 138 -11.15 3.25 -10.27
CA ILE A 138 -9.92 3.15 -9.47
C ILE A 138 -8.75 2.77 -10.39
N ASN A 139 -7.72 3.62 -10.43
CA ASN A 139 -6.51 3.33 -11.19
C ASN A 139 -5.72 2.16 -10.55
N PRO A 140 -4.98 1.35 -11.35
CA PRO A 140 -4.18 0.23 -10.85
C PRO A 140 -2.89 0.68 -10.13
N TYR A 141 -2.85 1.91 -9.61
CA TYR A 141 -1.77 2.48 -8.84
C TYR A 141 -2.33 3.40 -7.75
N PRO A 142 -1.65 3.53 -6.59
CA PRO A 142 -2.16 4.30 -5.46
C PRO A 142 -2.17 5.82 -5.73
N GLU A 143 -3.28 6.47 -5.38
CA GLU A 143 -3.44 7.93 -5.48
C GLU A 143 -3.87 8.54 -4.15
N GLU A 144 -4.73 7.85 -3.39
CA GLU A 144 -5.36 8.34 -2.16
C GLU A 144 -5.38 7.29 -1.04
N TYR A 145 -5.77 7.70 0.18
CA TYR A 145 -5.95 6.85 1.37
C TYR A 145 -4.71 6.14 1.92
N HIS A 146 -3.51 6.56 1.53
CA HIS A 146 -2.24 5.97 1.96
C HIS A 146 -1.18 7.03 2.25
N ASP A 147 -0.05 6.60 2.83
CA ASP A 147 1.02 7.50 3.28
C ASP A 147 2.17 7.58 2.28
N ILE A 148 2.50 6.47 1.60
CA ILE A 148 3.60 6.39 0.63
C ILE A 148 3.21 5.48 -0.55
N SER A 149 3.29 5.97 -1.78
CA SER A 149 3.21 5.12 -2.98
C SER A 149 4.58 4.51 -3.26
N LEU A 150 4.64 3.21 -3.54
CA LEU A 150 5.85 2.46 -3.83
C LEU A 150 5.74 1.77 -5.21
N ALA A 151 6.79 1.88 -6.02
CA ALA A 151 6.98 1.06 -7.21
C ALA A 151 8.42 0.55 -7.31
N LEU A 152 8.61 -0.72 -7.66
CA LEU A 152 9.91 -1.31 -7.98
C LEU A 152 10.05 -1.41 -9.50
N VAL A 153 11.04 -0.71 -10.06
CA VAL A 153 11.36 -0.73 -11.49
C VAL A 153 12.88 -0.82 -11.63
N ASP A 154 13.37 -1.78 -12.42
CA ASP A 154 14.79 -1.98 -12.72
C ASP A 154 15.72 -2.03 -11.47
N GLU A 155 15.33 -2.76 -10.41
CA GLU A 155 16.05 -2.81 -9.12
C GLU A 155 16.12 -1.47 -8.36
N GLU A 156 15.26 -0.52 -8.71
CA GLU A 156 15.12 0.76 -8.01
C GLU A 156 13.71 0.89 -7.42
N VAL A 157 13.62 1.26 -6.15
CA VAL A 157 12.39 1.52 -5.42
C VAL A 157 12.08 3.01 -5.48
N TYR A 158 10.97 3.34 -6.13
CA TYR A 158 10.42 4.67 -6.28
C TYR A 158 9.38 4.91 -5.18
N LEU A 159 9.56 5.96 -4.39
CA LEU A 159 8.70 6.32 -3.27
C LEU A 159 8.10 7.70 -3.51
N THR A 160 6.78 7.84 -3.36
CA THR A 160 6.08 9.13 -3.41
C THR A 160 5.35 9.37 -2.09
N VAL A 161 5.65 10.47 -1.41
CA VAL A 161 5.01 10.82 -0.13
C VAL A 161 3.61 11.37 -0.37
N GLN A 162 2.62 10.88 0.38
CA GLN A 162 1.22 11.29 0.26
C GLN A 162 0.65 11.89 1.55
N SER A 163 1.35 11.72 2.70
CA SER A 163 0.93 12.25 4.00
C SER A 163 2.12 12.72 4.86
N GLU A 164 1.83 13.46 5.92
CA GLU A 164 2.82 13.85 6.94
C GLU A 164 3.45 12.64 7.65
N LYS A 165 2.68 11.56 7.82
CA LYS A 165 3.16 10.29 8.39
C LYS A 165 4.20 9.66 7.47
N GLY A 166 3.94 9.65 6.17
CA GLY A 166 4.88 9.21 5.14
C GLY A 166 6.14 10.07 5.08
N GLU A 167 6.01 11.40 5.16
CA GLU A 167 7.15 12.32 5.21
C GLU A 167 8.02 12.07 6.45
N THR A 168 7.40 11.90 7.62
CA THR A 168 8.09 11.60 8.87
C THR A 168 8.83 10.26 8.81
N PHE A 169 8.21 9.25 8.17
CA PHE A 169 8.84 7.96 7.94
C PHE A 169 10.09 8.08 7.05
N LEU A 170 9.99 8.77 5.91
CA LEU A 170 11.12 8.92 4.98
C LEU A 170 12.23 9.85 5.49
N LYS A 171 11.92 10.86 6.32
CA LYS A 171 12.96 11.67 6.99
C LYS A 171 13.85 10.84 7.92
N LYS A 172 13.33 9.75 8.50
CA LYS A 172 14.16 8.81 9.27
C LYS A 172 15.09 8.02 8.35
N THR A 173 14.64 7.68 7.14
CA THR A 173 15.43 7.03 6.09
C THR A 173 16.56 7.92 5.59
N ASP A 174 16.29 9.22 5.42
CA ASP A 174 17.25 10.20 4.92
C ASP A 174 18.45 10.41 5.87
N ARG A 175 18.27 10.20 7.19
CA ARG A 175 19.38 10.15 8.16
C ARG A 175 20.42 9.08 7.82
N ASN A 176 20.04 8.04 7.09
CA ASN A 176 20.92 6.95 6.65
C ASN A 176 21.48 7.15 5.23
N ARG A 177 21.25 8.29 4.55
CA ARG A 177 21.79 8.65 3.21
C ARG A 177 21.48 7.69 2.04
N ILE A 178 20.56 6.76 2.22
CA ILE A 178 20.24 5.72 1.23
C ILE A 178 19.24 6.15 0.16
N SER A 179 18.47 7.22 0.41
CA SER A 179 17.51 7.78 -0.55
C SER A 179 17.98 9.11 -1.11
N ARG A 180 17.66 9.39 -2.38
CA ARG A 180 17.81 10.72 -2.99
C ARG A 180 16.50 11.24 -3.54
N GLU A 181 16.33 12.55 -3.59
CA GLU A 181 15.21 13.14 -4.32
C GLU A 181 15.27 12.80 -5.81
N LEU A 182 14.10 12.54 -6.38
CA LEU A 182 13.90 12.23 -7.78
C LEU A 182 13.52 13.46 -8.58
N SER A 183 14.10 13.60 -9.76
CA SER A 183 13.54 14.48 -10.79
C SER A 183 12.31 13.86 -11.45
N ASP A 184 11.43 14.68 -12.03
CA ASP A 184 10.25 14.17 -12.74
C ASP A 184 10.64 13.25 -13.92
N LYS A 185 11.76 13.53 -14.59
CA LYS A 185 12.27 12.71 -15.70
C LYS A 185 12.64 11.29 -15.27
N GLU A 186 13.13 11.10 -14.05
CA GLU A 186 13.48 9.77 -13.54
C GLU A 186 12.21 8.99 -13.14
N PHE A 187 11.17 9.71 -12.71
CA PHE A 187 9.88 9.12 -12.40
C PHE A 187 9.10 8.66 -13.65
N GLU A 188 9.50 9.13 -14.84
CA GLU A 188 8.88 8.77 -16.13
C GLU A 188 8.79 7.26 -16.33
N LYS A 189 9.80 6.49 -15.91
CA LYS A 189 9.78 5.02 -16.00
C LYS A 189 8.58 4.39 -15.30
N VAL A 190 8.17 4.95 -14.15
CA VAL A 190 6.99 4.50 -13.41
C VAL A 190 5.72 4.92 -14.16
N LEU A 191 5.69 6.15 -14.68
CA LEU A 191 4.56 6.65 -15.46
C LEU A 191 4.31 5.80 -16.72
N GLU A 192 5.35 5.44 -17.46
CA GLU A 192 5.25 4.55 -18.64
C GLU A 192 4.60 3.20 -18.29
N LYS A 193 4.96 2.60 -17.14
CA LYS A 193 4.33 1.36 -16.65
C LYS A 193 2.85 1.56 -16.33
N ARG A 194 2.49 2.68 -15.67
CA ARG A 194 1.12 3.06 -15.35
C ARG A 194 0.27 3.29 -16.60
N GLU A 195 0.82 4.00 -17.59
CA GLU A 195 0.17 4.28 -18.88
C GLU A 195 -0.04 3.01 -19.72
N LYS A 196 0.84 2.02 -19.57
CA LYS A 196 0.69 0.72 -20.24
C LYS A 196 -0.39 -0.15 -19.61
N ILE A 197 -0.42 -0.24 -18.28
CA ILE A 197 -1.26 -1.24 -17.59
C ILE A 197 -2.74 -0.84 -17.57
N LYS A 198 -3.05 0.45 -17.46
CA LYS A 198 -4.44 0.92 -17.35
C LYS A 198 -5.28 0.61 -18.61
N PRO A 199 -4.85 0.93 -19.84
CA PRO A 199 -5.61 0.60 -21.04
C PRO A 199 -5.78 -0.91 -21.26
N GLN A 200 -4.79 -1.72 -20.85
CA GLN A 200 -4.89 -3.18 -20.91
C GLN A 200 -5.99 -3.71 -19.97
N LEU A 201 -6.08 -3.12 -18.78
CA LEU A 201 -7.12 -3.46 -17.81
C LEU A 201 -8.50 -2.99 -18.28
N ASP A 202 -8.58 -1.81 -18.89
CA ASP A 202 -9.82 -1.28 -19.47
C ASP A 202 -10.33 -2.15 -20.62
N ASP A 203 -9.47 -2.56 -21.56
CA ASP A 203 -9.86 -3.45 -22.66
C ASP A 203 -10.32 -4.82 -22.15
N LYS A 204 -9.63 -5.37 -21.14
CA LYS A 204 -10.03 -6.63 -20.50
C LYS A 204 -11.44 -6.54 -19.91
N ASN A 205 -11.76 -5.41 -19.28
CA ASN A 205 -12.99 -5.21 -18.53
C ASN A 205 -14.11 -4.53 -19.34
N LYS A 206 -13.95 -4.31 -20.64
CA LYS A 206 -14.94 -3.64 -21.50
C LYS A 206 -16.35 -4.26 -21.52
N HIS A 207 -16.47 -5.50 -21.09
CA HIS A 207 -17.73 -6.24 -21.01
C HIS A 207 -18.45 -6.06 -19.66
N LEU A 208 -17.77 -5.49 -18.67
CA LEU A 208 -18.36 -5.19 -17.37
C LEU A 208 -19.19 -3.89 -17.47
N PRO A 209 -20.31 -3.79 -16.74
CA PRO A 209 -21.06 -2.55 -16.67
C PRO A 209 -20.22 -1.46 -15.98
N GLU A 210 -20.41 -0.21 -16.38
CA GLU A 210 -19.88 0.93 -15.61
C GLU A 210 -20.60 1.01 -14.27
N TYR A 211 -19.85 1.18 -13.18
CA TYR A 211 -20.43 1.27 -11.83
C TYR A 211 -21.40 2.45 -11.67
N SER A 212 -21.24 3.52 -12.46
CA SER A 212 -22.16 4.66 -12.48
C SER A 212 -23.53 4.31 -13.06
N LYS A 213 -23.62 3.24 -13.87
CA LYS A 213 -24.84 2.79 -14.55
C LYS A 213 -25.57 1.68 -13.82
N THR A 214 -25.02 1.14 -12.72
CA THR A 214 -25.65 0.03 -11.97
C THR A 214 -26.64 0.47 -10.91
N THR A 215 -26.84 1.78 -10.74
CA THR A 215 -27.83 2.38 -9.82
C THR A 215 -29.03 3.00 -10.54
N GLU A 216 -29.09 2.87 -11.87
CA GLU A 216 -30.27 3.16 -12.71
C GLU A 216 -31.20 1.94 -12.80
#